data_AF-E0DHV5-F1
#
_entry.id   AF-E0DHV5-F1
#
_cell.length_a   1.000
_cell.length_b   1.000
_cell.length_c   1.000
_cell.angle_alpha   90.00
_cell.angle_beta   90.00
_cell.angle_gamma   90.00
#
_symmetry.space_group_name_H-M   'P 1'
#
loop_
_entity.id
_entity.type
_entity.pdbx_description
1 polymer ?
#
loop_
_entity_poly.entity_id
_entity_poly.type
_entity_poly.pdbx_seq_one_letter_code
_entity_poly.pdbx_strand_id
1 'polypeptide(L)'
;MITSLTPLQPATPIANPTTLHALEFPLPQGGSLVCLTPKESIPAYENLYEKYGITCTTNTTVGYCGDDGIYRFPEYAARSDPDNADIAFAIELRLRKVRNQAPNSRKAAYQALRTIAKDVPQSMHQVFWEEATRILLTTPKSKTAHQNVKHAFTTSRRHATCTDIAKTTAVLAEFAAHHDIVDPNIITDHIKNTIIPARDVPAGLNLLVAPATGGLPINSDAVILMRQLGHHAALTREEADAQLVAALAHTTDGFRSLPRRFFTTMDGQALSWAIAANPHAQQRILDRRPRHLGLKRYLRLVRDSGAWNLLAKTPGKPAYFFCREICRTVVRFVCGSD
;
A
#
# COMPACT_ATOMS: atom_id res chain seq x y z
N MET A 1 -18.57 -36.15 -18.26
CA MET A 1 -18.34 -36.27 -16.81
C MET A 1 -16.93 -35.81 -16.52
N ILE A 2 -16.74 -34.62 -15.94
CA ILE A 2 -15.45 -34.23 -15.38
C ILE A 2 -15.39 -34.92 -14.01
N THR A 3 -14.62 -35.99 -13.94
CA THR A 3 -14.28 -36.70 -12.71
C THR A 3 -13.63 -35.74 -11.72
N SER A 4 -13.95 -35.89 -10.43
CA SER A 4 -13.49 -35.04 -9.33
C SER A 4 -12.03 -34.63 -9.48
N LEU A 5 -11.79 -33.36 -9.79
CA LEU A 5 -10.46 -32.77 -9.77
C LEU A 5 -10.08 -32.58 -8.31
N THR A 6 -9.15 -33.37 -7.79
CA THR A 6 -8.51 -33.05 -6.53
C THR A 6 -7.75 -31.73 -6.72
N PRO A 7 -8.09 -30.63 -6.02
CA PRO A 7 -7.43 -29.35 -6.24
C PRO A 7 -5.95 -29.48 -5.87
N LEU A 8 -5.07 -29.23 -6.85
CA LEU A 8 -3.62 -29.27 -6.65
C LEU A 8 -3.24 -28.23 -5.60
N GLN A 9 -2.60 -28.67 -4.51
CA GLN A 9 -1.97 -27.73 -3.57
C GLN A 9 -0.85 -26.97 -4.30
N PRO A 10 -0.79 -25.64 -4.12
CA PRO A 10 0.26 -24.86 -4.76
C PRO A 10 1.64 -25.26 -4.22
N ALA A 11 2.60 -25.47 -5.11
CA ALA A 11 3.99 -25.82 -4.76
C ALA A 11 4.73 -24.67 -4.05
N THR A 12 4.17 -23.47 -4.06
CA THR A 12 4.70 -22.26 -3.42
C THR A 12 3.63 -21.72 -2.46
N PRO A 13 3.99 -21.30 -1.24
CA PRO A 13 3.02 -20.73 -0.32
C PRO A 13 2.36 -19.50 -0.96
N ILE A 14 1.04 -19.59 -1.17
CA ILE A 14 0.20 -18.47 -1.58
C ILE A 14 -0.14 -17.68 -0.32
N ALA A 15 0.08 -16.37 -0.32
CA ALA A 15 -0.37 -15.50 0.76
C ALA A 15 -1.91 -15.43 0.74
N ASN A 16 -2.55 -15.72 1.88
CA ASN A 16 -4.01 -15.72 2.05
C ASN A 16 -4.76 -16.45 0.93
N PRO A 17 -4.61 -17.78 0.79
CA PRO A 17 -5.21 -18.53 -0.30
C PRO A 17 -6.73 -18.57 -0.14
N THR A 18 -7.46 -18.30 -1.23
CA THR A 18 -8.88 -18.65 -1.39
C THR A 18 -9.05 -19.77 -2.42
N THR A 19 -10.15 -20.50 -2.32
CA THR A 19 -10.49 -21.55 -3.30
C THR A 19 -11.01 -20.90 -4.58
N LEU A 20 -10.46 -21.34 -5.72
CA LEU A 20 -10.90 -20.95 -7.05
C LEU A 20 -11.91 -21.97 -7.58
N HIS A 21 -13.03 -21.48 -8.09
CA HIS A 21 -14.12 -22.31 -8.63
C HIS A 21 -14.32 -22.06 -10.11
N ALA A 22 -14.61 -23.12 -10.87
CA ALA A 22 -15.14 -23.03 -12.22
C ALA A 22 -16.67 -23.04 -12.15
N LEU A 23 -17.27 -21.90 -12.48
CA LEU A 23 -18.71 -21.73 -12.62
C LEU A 23 -19.11 -21.93 -14.08
N GLU A 24 -20.08 -22.80 -14.34
CA GLU A 24 -20.57 -23.07 -15.69
C GLU A 24 -21.97 -22.50 -15.90
N PHE A 25 -22.12 -21.69 -16.94
CA PHE A 25 -23.35 -21.01 -17.33
C PHE A 25 -23.75 -21.40 -18.75
N PRO A 26 -24.80 -22.21 -18.97
CA PRO A 26 -25.23 -22.63 -20.30
C PRO A 26 -25.83 -21.44 -21.06
N LEU A 27 -25.38 -21.21 -22.30
CA LEU A 27 -25.84 -20.09 -23.10
C LEU A 27 -27.10 -20.46 -23.91
N PRO A 28 -28.07 -19.53 -24.08
CA PRO A 28 -29.31 -19.79 -24.82
C PRO A 28 -29.10 -20.25 -26.28
N GLN A 29 -28.01 -19.80 -26.90
CA GLN A 29 -27.62 -20.10 -28.29
C GLN A 29 -26.79 -21.39 -28.46
N GLY A 30 -26.62 -22.17 -27.38
CA GLY A 30 -25.77 -23.35 -27.33
C GLY A 30 -24.36 -23.07 -26.80
N GLY A 31 -23.76 -24.07 -26.14
CA GLY A 31 -22.47 -23.98 -25.46
C GLY A 31 -22.58 -23.50 -24.00
N SER A 32 -21.45 -23.47 -23.30
CA SER A 32 -21.35 -23.01 -21.90
C SER A 32 -20.26 -21.94 -21.77
N LEU A 33 -20.55 -20.91 -20.99
CA LEU A 33 -19.54 -20.00 -20.47
C LEU A 33 -18.97 -20.59 -19.18
N VAL A 34 -17.64 -20.65 -19.08
CA VAL A 34 -16.96 -21.08 -17.85
C VAL A 34 -16.21 -19.89 -17.25
N CYS A 35 -16.56 -19.51 -16.02
CA CYS A 35 -15.93 -18.42 -15.28
C CYS A 35 -15.08 -18.98 -14.13
N LEU A 36 -13.77 -18.69 -14.15
CA LEU A 36 -12.89 -18.95 -13.02
C LEU A 36 -13.05 -17.85 -11.98
N THR A 37 -13.62 -18.21 -10.83
CA THR A 37 -14.15 -17.24 -9.86
C THR A 37 -13.66 -17.58 -8.45
N PRO A 38 -13.06 -16.63 -7.71
CA PRO A 38 -12.78 -16.81 -6.29
C PRO A 38 -14.09 -17.11 -5.55
N LYS A 39 -14.03 -17.99 -4.53
CA LYS A 39 -15.22 -18.44 -3.80
C LYS A 39 -16.10 -17.28 -3.32
N GLU A 40 -15.47 -16.22 -2.82
CA GLU A 40 -16.15 -15.07 -2.27
C GLU A 40 -16.91 -14.26 -3.33
N SER A 41 -16.52 -14.35 -4.61
CA SER A 41 -17.15 -13.64 -5.71
C SER A 41 -18.28 -14.43 -6.38
N ILE A 42 -18.49 -15.71 -6.05
CA ILE A 42 -19.50 -16.56 -6.68
C ILE A 42 -20.91 -15.92 -6.69
N PRO A 43 -21.42 -15.38 -5.56
CA PRO A 43 -22.76 -14.78 -5.55
C PRO A 43 -22.92 -13.63 -6.56
N ALA A 44 -21.85 -12.86 -6.79
CA ALA A 44 -21.89 -11.75 -7.74
C ALA A 44 -22.04 -12.22 -9.19
N TYR A 45 -21.41 -13.34 -9.55
CA TYR A 45 -21.53 -13.91 -10.89
C TYR A 45 -22.85 -14.65 -11.08
N GLU A 46 -23.33 -15.36 -10.07
CA GLU A 46 -24.66 -16.00 -10.11
C GLU A 46 -25.77 -14.94 -10.30
N ASN A 47 -25.78 -13.89 -9.47
CA ASN A 47 -26.75 -12.79 -9.59
C ASN A 47 -26.64 -12.06 -10.94
N LEU A 48 -25.41 -11.86 -11.45
CA LEU A 48 -25.18 -11.23 -12.75
C LEU A 48 -25.88 -11.99 -13.88
N TYR A 49 -25.68 -13.30 -13.95
CA TYR A 49 -26.21 -14.12 -15.04
C TYR A 49 -27.68 -14.50 -14.85
N GLU A 50 -28.15 -14.63 -13.61
CA GLU A 50 -29.56 -14.85 -13.30
C GLU A 50 -30.45 -13.71 -13.84
N LYS A 51 -29.97 -12.46 -13.81
CA LYS A 51 -30.66 -11.31 -14.45
C LYS A 51 -30.90 -11.49 -15.96
N TYR A 52 -30.12 -12.33 -16.62
CA TYR A 52 -30.27 -12.68 -18.04
C TYR A 52 -30.96 -14.03 -18.25
N GLY A 53 -31.53 -14.62 -17.19
CA GLY A 53 -32.19 -15.93 -17.23
C GLY A 53 -31.21 -17.11 -17.36
N ILE A 54 -29.94 -16.93 -17.00
CA ILE A 54 -28.90 -17.95 -17.11
C ILE A 54 -28.49 -18.39 -15.70
N THR A 55 -28.81 -19.64 -15.37
CA THR A 55 -28.48 -20.22 -14.06
C THR A 55 -27.17 -20.99 -14.10
N CYS A 56 -26.36 -20.87 -13.06
CA CYS A 56 -25.16 -21.70 -12.88
C CYS A 56 -25.57 -23.18 -12.80
N THR A 57 -24.98 -24.03 -13.64
CA THR A 57 -25.25 -25.48 -13.62
C THR A 57 -24.18 -26.27 -12.88
N THR A 58 -22.96 -25.75 -12.83
CA THR A 58 -21.81 -26.42 -12.23
C THR A 58 -20.99 -25.43 -11.43
N ASN A 59 -20.66 -25.79 -10.19
CA ASN A 59 -19.70 -25.07 -9.36
C ASN A 59 -18.65 -26.07 -8.85
N THR A 60 -17.48 -26.09 -9.48
CA THR A 60 -16.42 -27.05 -9.16
C THR A 60 -15.18 -26.33 -8.66
N THR A 61 -14.66 -26.71 -7.49
CA THR A 61 -13.35 -26.23 -7.03
C THR A 61 -12.26 -26.77 -7.96
N VAL A 62 -11.49 -25.87 -8.58
CA VAL A 62 -10.44 -26.21 -9.55
C VAL A 62 -9.03 -25.88 -9.07
N GLY A 63 -8.90 -25.16 -7.94
CA GLY A 63 -7.60 -24.87 -7.36
C GLY A 63 -7.67 -23.81 -6.27
N TYR A 64 -6.55 -23.13 -6.08
CA TYR A 64 -6.41 -22.02 -5.14
C TYR A 64 -5.88 -20.80 -5.89
N CYS A 65 -6.40 -19.63 -5.54
CA CYS A 65 -5.81 -18.35 -5.92
C CYS A 65 -5.40 -17.59 -4.65
N GLY A 66 -4.41 -16.71 -4.78
CA GLY A 66 -4.11 -15.78 -3.69
C GLY A 66 -5.14 -14.68 -3.64
N ASP A 67 -5.24 -14.02 -2.50
CA ASP A 67 -5.72 -12.65 -2.44
C ASP A 67 -4.61 -11.79 -3.08
N ASP A 68 -4.53 -11.77 -4.41
CA ASP A 68 -3.58 -10.99 -5.21
C ASP A 68 -3.84 -9.48 -5.13
N GLY A 69 -4.59 -9.03 -4.13
CA GLY A 69 -5.00 -7.66 -3.98
C GLY A 69 -5.97 -7.24 -5.09
N ILE A 70 -6.90 -8.13 -5.50
CA ILE A 70 -8.08 -7.75 -6.31
C ILE A 70 -9.03 -6.92 -5.43
N TYR A 71 -8.55 -5.79 -4.96
CA TYR A 71 -9.31 -4.67 -4.43
C TYR A 71 -9.57 -3.68 -5.57
N ARG A 72 -10.00 -4.23 -6.70
CA ARG A 72 -10.16 -3.52 -7.97
C ARG A 72 -11.57 -3.64 -8.48
N PHE A 73 -11.91 -2.65 -9.28
CA PHE A 73 -13.16 -2.65 -10.03
C PHE A 73 -13.03 -3.56 -11.26
N PRO A 74 -14.08 -4.31 -11.66
CA PRO A 74 -15.39 -4.41 -11.02
C PRO A 74 -15.47 -5.46 -9.90
N GLU A 75 -14.53 -6.41 -9.87
CA GLU A 75 -14.62 -7.63 -9.07
C GLU A 75 -14.91 -7.39 -7.59
N TYR A 76 -14.17 -6.49 -6.94
CA TYR A 76 -14.39 -6.21 -5.52
C TYR A 76 -15.72 -5.51 -5.28
N ALA A 77 -16.14 -4.64 -6.20
CA ALA A 77 -17.41 -3.93 -6.10
C ALA A 77 -18.59 -4.90 -6.25
N ALA A 78 -18.53 -5.80 -7.23
CA ALA A 78 -19.52 -6.85 -7.45
C ALA A 78 -19.57 -7.83 -6.26
N ARG A 79 -18.41 -8.23 -5.72
CA ARG A 79 -18.31 -9.09 -4.54
C ARG A 79 -18.91 -8.45 -3.27
N SER A 80 -18.70 -7.15 -3.09
CA SER A 80 -19.18 -6.42 -1.91
C SER A 80 -20.67 -6.10 -1.97
N ASP A 81 -21.24 -6.09 -3.17
CA ASP A 81 -22.66 -5.82 -3.43
C ASP A 81 -23.17 -6.70 -4.61
N PRO A 82 -23.38 -8.02 -4.36
CA PRO A 82 -23.73 -8.98 -5.41
C PRO A 82 -25.03 -8.66 -6.17
N ASP A 83 -26.02 -8.06 -5.51
CA ASP A 83 -27.30 -7.69 -6.11
C ASP A 83 -27.17 -6.63 -7.22
N ASN A 84 -26.09 -5.85 -7.16
CA ASN A 84 -25.75 -4.79 -8.12
C ASN A 84 -24.54 -5.17 -8.99
N ALA A 85 -24.16 -6.44 -9.08
CA ALA A 85 -23.00 -6.89 -9.85
C ALA A 85 -23.04 -6.45 -11.33
N ASP A 86 -24.21 -6.49 -11.97
CA ASP A 86 -24.45 -5.97 -13.33
C ASP A 86 -24.07 -4.50 -13.49
N ILE A 87 -24.41 -3.66 -12.51
CA ILE A 87 -24.03 -2.25 -12.48
C ILE A 87 -22.51 -2.11 -12.40
N ALA A 88 -21.85 -2.92 -11.55
CA ALA A 88 -20.40 -2.93 -11.46
C ALA A 88 -19.74 -3.28 -12.80
N PHE A 89 -20.17 -4.36 -13.46
CA PHE A 89 -19.62 -4.73 -14.77
C PHE A 89 -19.93 -3.70 -15.86
N ALA A 90 -21.11 -3.07 -15.85
CA ALA A 90 -21.46 -2.00 -16.78
C ALA A 90 -20.57 -0.75 -16.61
N ILE A 91 -20.26 -0.36 -15.36
CA ILE A 91 -19.34 0.74 -15.06
C ILE A 91 -17.91 0.40 -15.55
N GLU A 92 -17.46 -0.85 -15.42
CA GLU A 92 -16.11 -1.26 -15.87
C GLU A 92 -15.94 -1.03 -17.38
N LEU A 93 -16.96 -1.31 -18.19
CA LEU A 93 -16.93 -1.02 -19.63
C LEU A 93 -16.68 0.47 -19.91
N ARG A 94 -17.22 1.36 -19.07
CA ARG A 94 -16.98 2.81 -19.16
C ARG A 94 -15.57 3.18 -18.67
N LEU A 95 -15.13 2.58 -17.56
CA LEU A 95 -13.77 2.78 -17.02
C LEU A 95 -12.68 2.34 -18.01
N ARG A 96 -12.88 1.25 -18.76
CA ARG A 96 -11.95 0.82 -19.83
C ARG A 96 -11.73 1.91 -20.88
N LYS A 97 -12.80 2.59 -21.30
CA LYS A 97 -12.70 3.72 -22.25
C LYS A 97 -11.88 4.86 -21.65
N VAL A 98 -12.11 5.20 -20.38
CA VAL A 98 -11.35 6.22 -19.67
C VAL A 98 -9.88 5.83 -19.52
N ARG A 99 -9.59 4.55 -19.21
CA ARG A 99 -8.24 4.00 -19.07
C ARG A 99 -7.43 4.17 -20.36
N ASN A 100 -8.06 3.92 -21.51
CA ASN A 100 -7.45 4.15 -22.83
C ASN A 100 -7.28 5.64 -23.17
N GLN A 101 -8.13 6.51 -22.62
CA GLN A 101 -8.09 7.95 -22.86
C GLN A 101 -7.08 8.68 -21.97
N ALA A 102 -6.83 8.18 -20.76
CA ALA A 102 -6.02 8.85 -19.73
C ALA A 102 -4.59 9.23 -20.19
N PRO A 103 -3.86 8.42 -20.97
CA PRO A 103 -2.56 8.80 -21.51
C PRO A 103 -2.62 10.01 -22.46
N ASN A 104 -3.72 10.16 -23.20
CA ASN A 104 -3.88 11.17 -24.23
C ASN A 104 -4.44 12.49 -23.69
N SER A 105 -5.35 12.44 -22.72
CA SER A 105 -5.92 13.65 -22.10
C SER A 105 -6.37 13.41 -20.66
N ARG A 106 -5.53 13.83 -19.72
CA ARG A 106 -5.83 13.75 -18.27
C ARG A 106 -7.08 14.54 -17.89
N LYS A 107 -7.28 15.74 -18.45
CA LYS A 107 -8.45 16.58 -18.16
C LYS A 107 -9.74 15.88 -18.59
N ALA A 108 -9.75 15.30 -19.79
CA ALA A 108 -10.91 14.60 -20.30
C ALA A 108 -11.18 13.30 -19.53
N ALA A 109 -10.14 12.54 -19.18
CA ALA A 109 -10.28 11.36 -18.34
C ALA A 109 -10.86 11.71 -16.95
N TYR A 110 -10.37 12.77 -16.31
CA TYR A 110 -10.90 13.25 -15.04
C TYR A 110 -12.37 13.67 -15.12
N GLN A 111 -12.75 14.41 -16.18
CA GLN A 111 -14.15 14.78 -16.42
C GLN A 111 -15.05 13.57 -16.65
N ALA A 112 -14.58 12.59 -17.44
CA ALA A 112 -15.30 11.35 -17.69
C ALA A 112 -15.52 10.55 -16.38
N LEU A 113 -14.50 10.45 -15.52
CA LEU A 113 -14.64 9.82 -14.20
C LEU A 113 -15.71 10.50 -13.35
N ARG A 114 -15.75 11.84 -13.34
CA ARG A 114 -16.81 12.57 -12.62
C ARG A 114 -18.20 12.36 -13.19
N THR A 115 -18.32 12.21 -14.50
CA THR A 115 -19.60 11.86 -15.13
C THR A 115 -20.03 10.46 -14.74
N ILE A 116 -19.12 9.48 -14.78
CA ILE A 116 -19.41 8.09 -14.37
C ILE A 116 -19.82 8.05 -12.89
N ALA A 117 -19.12 8.79 -12.02
CA ALA A 117 -19.37 8.81 -10.58
C ALA A 117 -20.82 9.12 -10.19
N LYS A 118 -21.57 9.84 -11.03
CA LYS A 118 -22.99 10.16 -10.80
C LYS A 118 -23.90 8.94 -10.87
N ASP A 119 -23.48 7.92 -11.61
CA ASP A 119 -24.25 6.71 -11.86
C ASP A 119 -23.78 5.54 -10.97
N VAL A 120 -22.76 5.75 -10.14
CA VAL A 120 -22.20 4.71 -9.26
C VAL A 120 -23.07 4.59 -8.01
N PRO A 121 -23.54 3.39 -7.64
CA PRO A 121 -24.22 3.16 -6.37
C PRO A 121 -23.33 3.51 -5.17
N GLN A 122 -23.94 4.05 -4.11
CA GLN A 122 -23.21 4.48 -2.90
C GLN A 122 -22.34 3.36 -2.30
N SER A 123 -22.80 2.10 -2.35
CA SER A 123 -22.07 0.90 -1.92
C SER A 123 -20.73 0.70 -2.63
N MET A 124 -20.60 1.18 -3.87
CA MET A 124 -19.42 0.98 -4.72
C MET A 124 -18.51 2.22 -4.80
N HIS A 125 -18.93 3.36 -4.24
CA HIS A 125 -18.23 4.64 -4.39
C HIS A 125 -16.75 4.56 -4.01
N GLN A 126 -16.43 3.91 -2.90
CA GLN A 126 -15.04 3.79 -2.45
C GLN A 126 -14.17 3.10 -3.50
N VAL A 127 -14.58 1.90 -3.92
CA VAL A 127 -13.84 1.05 -4.88
C VAL A 127 -13.74 1.74 -6.24
N PHE A 128 -14.81 2.42 -6.66
CA PHE A 128 -14.80 3.24 -7.86
C PHE A 128 -13.75 4.37 -7.80
N TRP A 129 -13.71 5.14 -6.71
CA TRP A 129 -12.74 6.25 -6.58
C TRP A 129 -11.30 5.76 -6.44
N GLU A 130 -11.09 4.58 -5.86
CA GLU A 130 -9.78 3.91 -5.84
C GLU A 130 -9.34 3.55 -7.26
N GLU A 131 -10.20 2.91 -8.07
CA GLU A 131 -9.87 2.58 -9.46
C GLU A 131 -9.69 3.84 -10.33
N ALA A 132 -10.53 4.86 -10.12
CA ALA A 132 -10.39 6.17 -10.74
C ALA A 132 -9.03 6.82 -10.41
N THR A 133 -8.52 6.62 -9.18
CA THR A 133 -7.19 7.07 -8.78
C THR A 133 -6.11 6.33 -9.57
N ARG A 134 -6.18 4.99 -9.65
CA ARG A 134 -5.23 4.16 -10.41
C ARG A 134 -5.17 4.55 -11.89
N ILE A 135 -6.32 4.83 -12.51
CA ILE A 135 -6.38 5.31 -13.90
C ILE A 135 -5.59 6.62 -14.08
N LEU A 136 -5.70 7.57 -13.14
CA LEU A 136 -5.00 8.85 -13.21
C LEU A 136 -3.50 8.77 -12.83
N LEU A 137 -3.11 7.76 -12.05
CA LEU A 137 -1.72 7.50 -11.66
C LEU A 137 -0.84 7.03 -12.83
N THR A 138 -1.43 6.62 -13.96
CA THR A 138 -0.70 6.30 -15.20
C THR A 138 0.07 7.49 -15.79
N THR A 139 -0.09 8.69 -15.23
CA THR A 139 0.58 9.91 -15.69
C THR A 139 1.31 10.62 -14.53
N PRO A 140 2.60 10.99 -14.67
CA PRO A 140 3.35 11.59 -13.57
C PRO A 140 2.76 12.96 -13.16
N LYS A 141 2.53 13.13 -11.86
CA LYS A 141 1.99 14.34 -11.18
C LYS A 141 0.52 14.65 -11.47
N SER A 142 -0.37 14.01 -10.72
CA SER A 142 -1.82 14.26 -10.79
C SER A 142 -2.33 14.89 -9.48
N LYS A 143 -2.40 16.24 -9.42
CA LYS A 143 -3.11 16.95 -8.33
C LYS A 143 -4.58 16.50 -8.21
N THR A 144 -5.16 15.98 -9.29
CA THR A 144 -6.53 15.47 -9.31
C THR A 144 -6.65 14.05 -8.73
N ALA A 145 -5.60 13.23 -8.77
CA ALA A 145 -5.60 11.91 -8.11
C ALA A 145 -5.77 12.03 -6.60
N HIS A 146 -5.15 13.05 -5.99
CA HIS A 146 -5.36 13.36 -4.57
C HIS A 146 -6.84 13.61 -4.21
N GLN A 147 -7.60 14.26 -5.09
CA GLN A 147 -9.03 14.49 -4.86
C GLN A 147 -9.82 13.17 -4.88
N ASN A 148 -9.46 12.24 -5.77
CA ASN A 148 -10.09 10.92 -5.82
C ASN A 148 -9.77 10.11 -4.55
N VAL A 149 -8.53 10.15 -4.05
CA VAL A 149 -8.16 9.56 -2.75
C VAL A 149 -9.01 10.16 -1.63
N LYS A 150 -9.15 11.49 -1.60
CA LYS A 150 -10.01 12.15 -0.60
C LYS A 150 -11.45 11.66 -0.71
N HIS A 151 -12.02 11.55 -1.91
CA HIS A 151 -13.35 10.98 -2.09
C HIS A 151 -13.44 9.54 -1.57
N ALA A 152 -12.48 8.68 -1.94
CA ALA A 152 -12.43 7.28 -1.55
C ALA A 152 -12.41 7.08 -0.02
N PHE A 153 -11.62 7.85 0.73
CA PHE A 153 -11.43 7.59 2.17
C PHE A 153 -12.18 8.52 3.12
N THR A 154 -12.55 9.73 2.69
CA THR A 154 -13.29 10.66 3.55
C THR A 154 -14.80 10.59 3.35
N THR A 155 -15.26 10.38 2.12
CA THR A 155 -16.71 10.33 1.82
C THR A 155 -17.27 8.97 2.22
N SER A 156 -16.58 7.89 1.86
CA SER A 156 -16.99 6.52 2.21
C SER A 156 -17.04 6.28 3.72
N ARG A 157 -16.11 6.89 4.47
CA ARG A 157 -16.13 6.85 5.94
C ARG A 157 -17.36 7.53 6.54
N ARG A 158 -17.81 8.65 5.97
CA ARG A 158 -19.04 9.34 6.42
C ARG A 158 -20.30 8.50 6.22
N HIS A 159 -20.30 7.65 5.21
CA HIS A 159 -21.45 6.81 4.88
C HIS A 159 -21.32 5.37 5.39
N ALA A 160 -20.30 5.09 6.23
CA ALA A 160 -20.02 3.77 6.79
C ALA A 160 -19.95 2.62 5.74
N THR A 161 -19.63 2.93 4.49
CA THR A 161 -19.57 1.94 3.39
C THR A 161 -18.25 1.16 3.36
N CYS A 162 -17.42 1.31 4.38
CA CYS A 162 -16.06 0.77 4.47
C CYS A 162 -15.96 -0.21 5.64
N THR A 163 -16.24 -1.48 5.39
CA THR A 163 -16.21 -2.54 6.42
C THR A 163 -14.91 -3.34 6.42
N ASP A 164 -14.20 -3.40 5.29
CA ASP A 164 -12.98 -4.18 5.12
C ASP A 164 -11.71 -3.34 5.43
N ILE A 165 -11.22 -3.49 6.65
CA ILE A 165 -10.04 -2.79 7.16
C ILE A 165 -8.77 -3.21 6.42
N ALA A 166 -8.63 -4.50 6.12
CA ALA A 166 -7.44 -5.05 5.46
C ALA A 166 -7.30 -4.47 4.04
N LYS A 167 -8.39 -4.52 3.26
CA LYS A 167 -8.44 -3.91 1.94
C LYS A 167 -8.15 -2.41 1.99
N THR A 168 -8.81 -1.68 2.89
CA THR A 168 -8.67 -0.22 2.99
C THR A 168 -7.23 0.15 3.32
N THR A 169 -6.59 -0.58 4.22
CA THR A 169 -5.18 -0.37 4.59
C THR A 169 -4.25 -0.67 3.44
N ALA A 170 -4.48 -1.76 2.70
CA ALA A 170 -3.68 -2.14 1.54
C ALA A 170 -3.76 -1.08 0.42
N VAL A 171 -4.96 -0.62 0.06
CA VAL A 171 -5.13 0.40 -0.98
C VAL A 171 -4.56 1.75 -0.55
N LEU A 172 -4.70 2.11 0.73
CA LEU A 172 -4.09 3.34 1.24
C LEU A 172 -2.55 3.26 1.21
N ALA A 173 -1.97 2.12 1.54
CA ALA A 173 -0.53 1.89 1.43
C ALA A 173 -0.05 1.92 -0.03
N GLU A 174 -0.80 1.32 -0.96
CA GLU A 174 -0.56 1.43 -2.41
C GLU A 174 -0.45 2.91 -2.81
N PHE A 175 -1.46 3.72 -2.49
CA PHE A 175 -1.47 5.13 -2.87
C PHE A 175 -0.43 5.97 -2.12
N ALA A 176 -0.13 5.65 -0.87
CA ALA A 176 0.88 6.35 -0.08
C ALA A 176 2.28 6.20 -0.69
N ALA A 177 2.55 5.07 -1.36
CA ALA A 177 3.79 4.86 -2.10
C ALA A 177 3.88 5.67 -3.41
N HIS A 178 2.81 6.35 -3.85
CA HIS A 178 2.77 7.08 -5.12
C HIS A 178 2.68 8.59 -4.94
N HIS A 179 3.59 9.33 -5.59
CA HIS A 179 3.46 10.75 -6.00
C HIS A 179 2.84 11.75 -5.00
N ASP A 180 2.97 11.54 -3.70
CA ASP A 180 2.44 12.40 -2.63
C ASP A 180 0.93 12.70 -2.81
N ILE A 181 0.16 11.70 -3.27
CA ILE A 181 -1.28 11.87 -3.54
C ILE A 181 -2.16 11.66 -2.30
N VAL A 182 -1.61 11.14 -1.21
CA VAL A 182 -2.34 10.87 0.03
C VAL A 182 -2.07 11.99 1.03
N ASP A 183 -3.14 12.64 1.52
CA ASP A 183 -3.02 13.57 2.65
C ASP A 183 -2.48 12.80 3.88
N PRO A 184 -1.40 13.26 4.54
CA PRO A 184 -0.91 12.64 5.77
C PRO A 184 -1.98 12.46 6.85
N ASN A 185 -2.98 13.35 6.92
CA ASN A 185 -4.08 13.23 7.86
C ASN A 185 -4.96 12.02 7.60
N ILE A 186 -5.16 11.60 6.34
CA ILE A 186 -5.92 10.38 6.01
C ILE A 186 -5.21 9.16 6.60
N ILE A 187 -3.88 9.10 6.51
CA ILE A 187 -3.06 8.04 7.10
C ILE A 187 -3.16 8.07 8.63
N THR A 188 -2.97 9.25 9.24
CA THR A 188 -3.07 9.44 10.69
C THR A 188 -4.44 9.02 11.23
N ASP A 189 -5.53 9.45 10.57
CA ASP A 189 -6.90 9.15 10.98
C ASP A 189 -7.24 7.67 10.80
N HIS A 190 -6.73 7.02 9.75
CA HIS A 190 -6.92 5.58 9.56
C HIS A 190 -6.16 4.77 10.62
N ILE A 191 -4.91 5.15 10.92
CA ILE A 191 -4.13 4.49 11.98
C ILE A 191 -4.84 4.64 13.33
N LYS A 192 -5.18 5.87 13.73
CA LYS A 192 -5.75 6.16 15.06
C LYS A 192 -7.11 5.53 15.29
N ASN A 193 -7.97 5.58 14.29
CA ASN A 193 -9.38 5.26 14.48
C ASN A 193 -9.76 3.86 13.96
N THR A 194 -8.85 3.18 13.25
CA THR A 194 -9.13 1.86 12.66
C THR A 194 -8.07 0.84 13.08
N ILE A 195 -6.79 1.11 12.80
CA ILE A 195 -5.72 0.13 13.01
C ILE A 195 -5.36 -0.04 14.49
N ILE A 196 -5.21 1.06 15.23
CA ILE A 196 -4.90 1.03 16.67
C ILE A 196 -5.98 0.28 17.47
N PRO A 197 -7.28 0.57 17.29
CA PRO A 197 -8.34 -0.23 17.91
C PRO A 197 -8.29 -1.71 17.56
N ALA A 198 -7.95 -2.06 16.32
CA ALA A 198 -7.78 -3.43 15.85
C ALA A 198 -6.49 -4.11 16.33
N ARG A 199 -5.53 -3.34 16.90
CA ARG A 199 -4.21 -3.81 17.34
C ARG A 199 -3.37 -4.48 16.24
N ASP A 200 -3.59 -4.10 14.99
CA ASP A 200 -2.91 -4.69 13.84
C ASP A 200 -1.57 -3.97 13.57
N VAL A 201 -0.53 -4.39 14.31
CA VAL A 201 0.82 -3.83 14.18
C VAL A 201 1.38 -3.98 12.76
N PRO A 202 1.32 -5.17 12.12
CA PRO A 202 1.83 -5.33 10.75
C PRO A 202 1.17 -4.37 9.74
N ALA A 203 -0.16 -4.22 9.78
CA ALA A 203 -0.85 -3.34 8.85
C ALA A 203 -0.51 -1.86 9.08
N GLY A 204 -0.44 -1.43 10.35
CA GLY A 204 -0.05 -0.06 10.69
C GLY A 204 1.39 0.27 10.32
N LEU A 205 2.32 -0.67 10.57
CA LEU A 205 3.72 -0.52 10.19
C LEU A 205 3.88 -0.41 8.67
N ASN A 206 3.24 -1.31 7.92
CA ASN A 206 3.25 -1.28 6.45
C ASN A 206 2.76 0.07 5.91
N LEU A 207 1.64 0.58 6.44
CA LEU A 207 1.09 1.86 6.03
C LEU A 207 2.01 3.05 6.41
N LEU A 208 2.64 3.03 7.59
CA LEU A 208 3.56 4.09 8.02
C LEU A 208 4.81 4.22 7.15
N VAL A 209 5.32 3.09 6.64
CA VAL A 209 6.54 3.07 5.81
C VAL A 209 6.25 3.11 4.31
N ALA A 210 5.00 2.94 3.88
CA ALA A 210 4.60 2.92 2.48
C ALA A 210 5.10 4.14 1.66
N PRO A 211 5.08 5.39 2.16
CA PRO A 211 5.67 6.50 1.41
C PRO A 211 7.16 6.30 1.08
N ALA A 212 7.94 5.74 2.02
CA ALA A 212 9.37 5.55 1.83
C ALA A 212 9.71 4.45 0.81
N THR A 213 8.81 3.49 0.56
CA THR A 213 8.98 2.50 -0.51
C THR A 213 8.96 3.18 -1.89
N GLY A 214 8.14 4.24 -2.04
CA GLY A 214 8.07 5.12 -3.21
C GLY A 214 9.12 6.24 -3.28
N GLY A 215 10.02 6.33 -2.30
CA GLY A 215 11.01 7.41 -2.23
C GLY A 215 10.44 8.75 -1.73
N LEU A 216 9.33 8.71 -1.00
CA LEU A 216 8.69 9.88 -0.39
C LEU A 216 8.98 9.95 1.12
N PRO A 217 8.94 11.15 1.73
CA PRO A 217 9.02 11.26 3.18
C PRO A 217 7.81 10.58 3.85
N ILE A 218 8.05 9.87 4.94
CA ILE A 218 6.97 9.34 5.79
C ILE A 218 6.28 10.46 6.59
N ASN A 219 5.11 10.15 7.16
CA ASN A 219 4.40 11.06 8.05
C ASN A 219 5.30 11.53 9.21
N SER A 220 5.27 12.83 9.51
CA SER A 220 6.08 13.43 10.58
C SER A 220 5.80 12.85 11.98
N ASP A 221 4.60 12.30 12.18
CA ASP A 221 4.16 11.66 13.41
C ASP A 221 4.39 10.15 13.43
N ALA A 222 5.07 9.55 12.44
CA ALA A 222 5.22 8.10 12.32
C ALA A 222 5.78 7.43 13.58
N VAL A 223 6.75 8.05 14.27
CA VAL A 223 7.29 7.52 15.54
C VAL A 223 6.24 7.53 16.65
N ILE A 224 5.44 8.60 16.74
CA ILE A 224 4.37 8.72 17.75
C ILE A 224 3.30 7.66 17.47
N LEU A 225 2.85 7.57 16.22
CA LEU A 225 1.83 6.62 15.79
C LEU A 225 2.28 5.17 15.99
N MET A 226 3.53 4.84 15.67
CA MET A 226 4.07 3.50 15.90
C MET A 226 4.12 3.16 17.40
N ARG A 227 4.56 4.09 18.25
CA ARG A 227 4.57 3.87 19.71
C ARG A 227 3.18 3.72 20.29
N GLN A 228 2.20 4.49 19.81
CA GLN A 228 0.80 4.32 20.20
C GLN A 228 0.27 2.94 19.79
N LEU A 229 0.50 2.55 18.53
CA LEU A 229 0.13 1.22 18.02
C LEU A 229 0.79 0.10 18.82
N GLY A 230 2.08 0.21 19.08
CA GLY A 230 2.84 -0.75 19.89
C GLY A 230 2.30 -0.85 21.32
N HIS A 231 2.05 0.28 21.98
CA HIS A 231 1.48 0.30 23.32
C HIS A 231 0.13 -0.46 23.39
N HIS A 232 -0.77 -0.23 22.44
CA HIS A 232 -2.05 -0.94 22.37
C HIS A 232 -1.92 -2.44 22.04
N ALA A 233 -0.81 -2.83 21.41
CA ALA A 233 -0.46 -4.21 21.10
C ALA A 233 0.52 -4.85 22.12
N ALA A 234 0.68 -4.23 23.30
CA ALA A 234 1.58 -4.69 24.37
C ALA A 234 3.07 -4.78 23.99
N LEU A 235 3.50 -4.01 22.99
CA LEU A 235 4.91 -3.78 22.69
C LEU A 235 5.49 -2.70 23.61
N THR A 236 6.73 -2.89 24.01
CA THR A 236 7.56 -1.84 24.59
C THR A 236 7.84 -0.74 23.57
N ARG A 237 8.29 0.42 24.06
CA ARG A 237 8.67 1.54 23.21
C ARG A 237 9.85 1.18 22.31
N GLU A 238 10.80 0.43 22.86
CA GLU A 238 12.02 -0.01 22.20
C GLU A 238 11.71 -0.99 21.07
N GLU A 239 10.79 -1.94 21.29
CA GLU A 239 10.32 -2.87 20.26
C GLU A 239 9.59 -2.14 19.12
N ALA A 240 8.73 -1.18 19.45
CA ALA A 240 8.03 -0.38 18.44
C ALA A 240 9.01 0.46 17.60
N ASP A 241 9.98 1.11 18.24
CA ASP A 241 11.03 1.88 17.56
C ASP A 241 11.91 0.97 16.68
N ALA A 242 12.29 -0.21 17.17
CA ALA A 242 13.09 -1.19 16.43
C ALA A 242 12.35 -1.72 15.20
N GLN A 243 11.06 -2.05 15.30
CA GLN A 243 10.25 -2.50 14.16
C GLN A 243 10.12 -1.42 13.08
N LEU A 244 9.92 -0.15 13.47
CA LEU A 244 9.86 0.97 12.52
C LEU A 244 11.20 1.16 11.80
N VAL A 245 12.31 1.16 12.53
CA VAL A 245 13.66 1.30 11.95
C VAL A 245 13.99 0.14 11.03
N ALA A 246 13.66 -1.09 11.43
CA ALA A 246 13.83 -2.29 10.62
C ALA A 246 13.05 -2.18 9.29
N ALA A 247 11.76 -1.85 9.36
CA ALA A 247 10.93 -1.70 8.17
C ALA A 247 11.45 -0.60 7.23
N LEU A 248 11.84 0.56 7.77
CA LEU A 248 12.42 1.66 7.00
C LEU A 248 13.72 1.26 6.30
N ALA A 249 14.54 0.41 6.90
CA ALA A 249 15.80 -0.05 6.29
C ALA A 249 15.60 -0.77 4.94
N HIS A 250 14.46 -1.43 4.76
CA HIS A 250 14.09 -2.15 3.53
C HIS A 250 13.44 -1.27 2.45
N THR A 251 13.22 0.01 2.72
CA THR A 251 12.58 0.94 1.78
C THR A 251 13.58 1.59 0.81
N THR A 252 13.09 2.07 -0.34
CA THR A 252 13.89 2.70 -1.41
C THR A 252 14.67 3.93 -0.95
N ASP A 253 14.10 4.74 -0.05
CA ASP A 253 14.77 5.93 0.49
C ASP A 253 15.46 5.71 1.83
N GLY A 254 15.10 4.65 2.56
CA GLY A 254 15.67 4.35 3.86
C GLY A 254 15.57 5.53 4.81
N PHE A 255 16.70 5.91 5.42
CA PHE A 255 16.76 7.01 6.36
C PHE A 255 16.98 8.39 5.71
N ARG A 256 17.18 8.46 4.38
CA ARG A 256 17.61 9.69 3.70
C ARG A 256 16.58 10.80 3.79
N SER A 257 15.32 10.47 3.52
CA SER A 257 14.21 11.42 3.37
C SER A 257 13.28 11.47 4.59
N LEU A 258 13.69 10.89 5.72
CA LEU A 258 12.91 10.96 6.94
C LEU A 258 12.75 12.40 7.42
N PRO A 259 11.54 12.81 7.87
CA PRO A 259 11.29 14.17 8.30
C PRO A 259 12.14 14.54 9.52
N ARG A 260 12.49 15.83 9.69
CA ARG A 260 13.24 16.32 10.87
C ARG A 260 12.63 15.84 12.19
N ARG A 261 11.28 15.79 12.26
CA ARG A 261 10.54 15.38 13.46
C ARG A 261 10.86 13.94 13.89
N PHE A 262 11.16 13.04 12.94
CA PHE A 262 11.60 11.67 13.23
C PHE A 262 12.81 11.66 14.18
N PHE A 263 13.85 12.43 13.84
CA PHE A 263 15.10 12.50 14.61
C PHE A 263 15.01 13.31 15.91
N THR A 264 13.94 14.09 16.09
CA THR A 264 13.69 14.80 17.36
C THR A 264 12.79 14.00 18.30
N THR A 265 11.91 13.15 17.77
CA THR A 265 10.98 12.32 18.55
C THR A 265 11.59 10.98 18.96
N MET A 266 12.40 10.38 18.09
CA MET A 266 13.27 9.27 18.44
C MET A 266 14.62 9.87 18.81
N ASP A 267 14.96 9.86 20.11
CA ASP A 267 16.23 10.39 20.57
C ASP A 267 17.41 9.57 20.01
N GLY A 268 18.61 10.16 20.08
CA GLY A 268 19.79 9.56 19.46
C GLY A 268 20.16 8.20 20.05
N GLN A 269 19.86 7.95 21.33
CA GLN A 269 20.20 6.68 21.97
C GLN A 269 19.26 5.57 21.52
N ALA A 270 17.94 5.83 21.57
CA ALA A 270 16.91 4.92 21.08
C ALA A 270 17.13 4.57 19.60
N LEU A 271 17.42 5.58 18.77
CA LEU A 271 17.71 5.34 17.35
C LEU A 271 19.00 4.51 17.15
N SER A 272 20.03 4.73 17.96
CA SER A 272 21.28 3.96 17.89
C SER A 272 21.04 2.49 18.22
N TRP A 273 20.26 2.21 19.28
CA TRP A 273 19.88 0.84 19.65
C TRP A 273 19.00 0.16 18.60
N ALA A 274 18.00 0.87 18.08
CA ALA A 274 17.13 0.34 17.03
C ALA A 274 17.91 0.00 15.74
N ILE A 275 18.89 0.84 15.36
CA ILE A 275 19.78 0.53 14.23
C ILE A 275 20.70 -0.65 14.57
N ALA A 276 21.28 -0.70 15.78
CA ALA A 276 22.17 -1.78 16.19
C ALA A 276 21.49 -3.16 16.18
N ALA A 277 20.18 -3.22 16.43
CA ALA A 277 19.38 -4.44 16.39
C ALA A 277 19.14 -4.99 14.96
N ASN A 278 19.49 -4.25 13.91
CA ASN A 278 19.22 -4.65 12.53
C ASN A 278 20.42 -4.38 11.59
N PRO A 279 21.09 -5.44 11.07
CA PRO A 279 22.23 -5.29 10.15
C PRO A 279 21.90 -4.53 8.86
N HIS A 280 20.69 -4.67 8.30
CA HIS A 280 20.26 -3.90 7.14
C HIS A 280 20.14 -2.41 7.49
N ALA A 281 19.65 -2.06 8.67
CA ALA A 281 19.61 -0.67 9.14
C ALA A 281 21.03 -0.10 9.30
N GLN A 282 21.96 -0.86 9.87
CA GLN A 282 23.37 -0.46 9.97
C GLN A 282 23.99 -0.22 8.59
N GLN A 283 23.71 -1.09 7.60
CA GLN A 283 24.17 -0.85 6.23
C GLN A 283 23.52 0.40 5.62
N ARG A 284 22.21 0.59 5.85
CA ARG A 284 21.44 1.67 5.23
C ARG A 284 21.91 3.05 5.63
N ILE A 285 22.27 3.23 6.90
CA ILE A 285 22.82 4.51 7.38
C ILE A 285 24.20 4.82 6.78
N LEU A 286 24.97 3.80 6.41
CA LEU A 286 26.27 3.96 5.75
C LEU A 286 26.15 4.25 4.25
N ASP A 287 25.13 3.74 3.59
CA ASP A 287 24.91 3.97 2.16
C ASP A 287 24.54 5.42 1.86
N ARG A 288 23.74 6.04 2.74
CA ARG A 288 23.20 7.39 2.54
C ARG A 288 22.97 8.11 3.88
N ARG A 289 23.64 9.25 4.05
CA ARG A 289 23.42 10.15 5.19
C ARG A 289 21.98 10.70 5.20
N PRO A 290 21.27 10.66 6.35
CA PRO A 290 20.00 11.35 6.52
C PRO A 290 20.10 12.86 6.26
N ARG A 291 19.17 13.44 5.50
CA ARG A 291 19.23 14.86 5.10
C ARG A 291 19.15 15.82 6.29
N HIS A 292 18.31 15.51 7.27
CA HIS A 292 18.05 16.39 8.42
C HIS A 292 18.97 16.10 9.62
N LEU A 293 19.96 15.22 9.47
CA LEU A 293 20.92 14.90 10.52
C LEU A 293 22.26 15.57 10.20
N GLY A 294 22.64 16.57 11.00
CA GLY A 294 23.94 17.23 10.87
C GLY A 294 25.11 16.27 11.11
N LEU A 295 26.27 16.55 10.51
CA LEU A 295 27.41 15.62 10.48
C LEU A 295 27.80 15.10 11.87
N LYS A 296 27.93 15.97 12.88
CA LYS A 296 28.29 15.56 14.26
C LYS A 296 27.29 14.56 14.87
N ARG A 297 25.99 14.72 14.59
CA ARG A 297 24.97 13.78 15.08
C ARG A 297 25.00 12.49 14.28
N TYR A 298 25.19 12.57 12.98
CA TYR A 298 25.36 11.41 12.11
C TYR A 298 26.56 10.54 12.50
N LEU A 299 27.73 11.14 12.71
CA LEU A 299 28.95 10.41 13.11
C LEU A 299 28.78 9.70 14.45
N ARG A 300 28.12 10.35 15.43
CA ARG A 300 27.76 9.71 16.70
C ARG A 300 26.83 8.53 16.47
N LEU A 301 25.78 8.71 15.66
CA LEU A 301 24.83 7.64 15.36
C LEU A 301 25.52 6.43 14.71
N VAL A 302 26.40 6.63 13.73
CA VAL A 302 27.17 5.55 13.07
C VAL A 302 28.08 4.80 14.04
N ARG A 303 28.70 5.52 14.99
CA ARG A 303 29.56 4.93 16.02
C ARG A 303 28.73 4.15 17.03
N ASP A 304 27.72 4.81 17.60
CA ASP A 304 26.94 4.31 18.74
C ASP A 304 26.01 3.16 18.31
N SER A 305 25.61 3.10 17.03
CA SER A 305 24.87 1.96 16.47
C SER A 305 25.76 0.78 16.06
N GLY A 306 27.08 0.87 16.23
CA GLY A 306 28.03 -0.15 15.80
C GLY A 306 28.21 -0.28 14.28
N ALA A 307 27.59 0.59 13.47
CA ALA A 307 27.71 0.55 12.00
C ALA A 307 29.16 0.79 11.55
N TRP A 308 29.97 1.51 12.34
CA TRP A 308 31.41 1.64 12.13
C TRP A 308 32.14 0.29 11.99
N ASN A 309 31.71 -0.73 12.74
CA ASN A 309 32.36 -2.05 12.70
C ASN A 309 32.13 -2.75 11.34
N LEU A 310 31.03 -2.45 10.65
CA LEU A 310 30.77 -2.95 9.29
C LEU A 310 31.70 -2.28 8.27
N LEU A 311 31.93 -0.97 8.41
CA LEU A 311 32.90 -0.25 7.56
C LEU A 311 34.30 -0.86 7.65
N ALA A 312 34.73 -1.20 8.86
CA ALA A 312 36.05 -1.77 9.09
C ALA A 312 36.21 -3.18 8.49
N LYS A 313 35.14 -3.98 8.48
CA LYS A 313 35.16 -5.36 7.97
C LYS A 313 35.00 -5.47 6.46
N THR A 314 34.33 -4.51 5.82
CA THR A 314 34.04 -4.55 4.38
C THR A 314 34.28 -3.19 3.74
N PRO A 315 35.55 -2.74 3.65
CA PRO A 315 35.87 -1.46 3.04
C PRO A 315 35.51 -1.48 1.55
N GLY A 316 34.74 -0.49 1.12
CA GLY A 316 34.18 -0.41 -0.23
C GLY A 316 33.40 0.88 -0.47
N LYS A 317 32.31 0.82 -1.25
CA LYS A 317 31.42 1.97 -1.51
C LYS A 317 30.99 2.71 -0.23
N PRO A 318 30.65 2.04 0.89
CA PRO A 318 30.29 2.72 2.13
C PRO A 318 31.43 3.53 2.76
N ALA A 319 32.67 3.02 2.74
CA ALA A 319 33.84 3.72 3.24
C ALA A 319 34.18 4.95 2.39
N TYR A 320 34.09 4.83 1.06
CA TYR A 320 34.27 5.97 0.15
C TYR A 320 33.21 7.06 0.38
N PHE A 321 31.94 6.68 0.50
CA PHE A 321 30.86 7.62 0.81
C PHE A 321 31.12 8.35 2.13
N PHE A 322 31.50 7.60 3.17
CA PHE A 322 31.79 8.14 4.49
C PHE A 322 32.94 9.18 4.46
N CYS A 323 34.07 8.84 3.82
CA CYS A 323 35.18 9.77 3.62
C CYS A 323 34.77 11.01 2.83
N ARG A 324 34.00 10.84 1.76
CA ARG A 324 33.49 11.97 0.94
C ARG A 324 32.62 12.93 1.75
N GLU A 325 31.77 12.42 2.64
CA GLU A 325 30.91 13.27 3.47
C GLU A 325 31.69 14.05 4.53
N ILE A 326 32.74 13.46 5.10
CA ILE A 326 33.67 14.15 5.99
C ILE A 326 34.40 15.25 5.21
N CYS A 327 35.05 14.90 4.09
CA CYS A 327 35.81 15.86 3.28
C CYS A 327 34.96 17.04 2.80
N ARG A 328 33.74 16.79 2.31
CA ARG A 328 32.81 17.87 1.92
C ARG A 328 32.49 18.83 3.05
N THR A 329 32.32 18.31 4.25
CA THR A 329 31.96 19.14 5.40
C THR A 329 33.15 19.94 5.91
N VAL A 330 34.34 19.34 5.92
CA VAL A 330 35.59 20.03 6.24
C VAL A 330 35.87 21.15 5.22
N VAL A 331 35.72 20.87 3.92
CA VAL A 331 35.89 21.89 2.88
C VAL A 331 34.89 23.03 3.04
N ARG A 332 33.60 22.76 3.31
CA ARG A 332 32.61 23.84 3.58
C ARG A 332 32.96 24.67 4.81
N PHE A 333 33.46 24.03 5.87
CA PHE A 333 33.86 24.70 7.10
C PHE A 333 35.11 25.56 6.90
N VAL A 334 36.09 25.08 6.13
CA VAL A 334 37.36 25.80 5.86
C VAL A 334 37.19 26.89 4.80
N CYS A 335 36.34 26.67 3.79
CA CYS A 335 36.19 27.59 2.65
C CYS A 335 34.99 28.54 2.76
N GLY A 336 34.27 28.57 3.89
CA GLY A 336 33.26 29.59 4.19
C GLY A 336 32.14 29.70 3.15
N SER A 337 31.53 28.58 2.74
CA SER A 337 30.37 28.61 1.84
C SER A 337 29.11 28.19 2.60
N ASP A 338 28.23 29.16 2.83
CA ASP A 338 26.86 28.97 3.36
C ASP A 338 25.98 28.15 2.41
#